data_AF-A0A382D3F1-F1
#
_entry.id   AF-A0A382D3F1-F1
#
_cell.length_a   1.000
_cell.length_b   1.000
_cell.length_c   1.000
_cell.angle_alpha   90.00
_cell.angle_beta   90.00
_cell.angle_gamma   90.00
#
_symmetry.space_group_name_H-M   'P 1'
#
loop_
_entity.id
_entity.type
_entity.pdbx_description
1 polymer ?
#
loop_
_entity_poly.entity_id
_entity_poly.type
_entity_poly.pdbx_seq_one_letter_code
_entity_poly.pdbx_strand_id
1 'polypeptide(L)'
;MSLEVQTLSLPDQQEYKGQPFPLALEIKTTSLDEACAWACDNATDIEAQASEHGAVLMRGLPLASPEDFDAAVTAFGSPNFSYEESLSNAYRINYTPRVFSANEAPPEVTIFLHHEMAQTP
;
A
#
# COMPACT_ATOMS: atom_id res chain seq x y z
N MET A 1 -19.49 12.65 0.83
CA MET A 1 -19.22 13.00 2.24
C MET A 1 -17.75 12.73 2.46
N SER A 2 -17.00 13.64 3.08
CA SER A 2 -15.57 13.42 3.33
C SER A 2 -15.40 12.41 4.46
N LEU A 3 -14.62 11.35 4.24
CA LEU A 3 -14.28 10.40 5.30
C LEU A 3 -13.48 11.10 6.40
N GLU A 4 -13.72 10.69 7.65
CA GLU A 4 -12.89 11.12 8.78
C GLU A 4 -11.53 10.43 8.67
N VAL A 5 -10.48 11.23 8.51
CA VAL A 5 -9.09 10.78 8.49
C VAL A 5 -8.32 11.49 9.60
N GLN A 6 -7.58 10.72 10.40
CA GLN A 6 -6.73 11.25 11.46
C GLN A 6 -5.36 10.58 11.45
N THR A 7 -4.34 11.29 11.93
CA THR A 7 -3.01 10.70 12.08
C THR A 7 -2.96 9.75 13.28
N LEU A 8 -2.19 8.67 13.13
CA LEU A 8 -1.92 7.69 14.17
C LEU A 8 -0.46 7.75 14.60
N SER A 9 -0.22 7.60 15.90
CA SER A 9 1.10 7.28 16.44
C SER A 9 1.26 5.76 16.55
N LEU A 10 2.37 5.22 16.05
CA LEU A 10 2.71 3.80 16.18
C LEU A 10 3.72 3.59 17.33
N PRO A 11 3.67 2.48 18.08
CA PRO A 11 4.56 2.25 19.22
C PRO A 11 6.06 2.36 18.91
N ASP A 12 6.48 1.89 17.74
CA ASP A 12 7.87 1.91 17.27
C ASP A 12 8.07 2.85 16.06
N GLN A 13 7.20 3.86 15.92
CA GLN A 13 7.32 4.86 14.86
C GLN A 13 8.62 5.64 15.03
N GLN A 14 9.37 5.78 13.94
CA GLN A 14 10.59 6.56 13.95
C GLN A 14 10.29 8.01 13.58
N GLU A 15 11.17 8.93 13.96
CA GLU A 15 11.09 10.33 13.58
C GLU A 15 12.38 10.75 12.88
N TYR A 16 12.24 11.37 11.71
CA TYR A 16 13.34 11.88 10.91
C TYR A 16 13.08 13.34 10.57
N LYS A 17 13.97 14.23 10.98
CA LYS A 17 13.84 15.69 10.76
C LYS A 17 12.51 16.28 11.26
N GLY A 18 11.98 15.75 12.37
CA GLY A 18 10.70 16.21 12.92
C GLY A 18 9.47 15.59 12.25
N GLN A 19 9.64 14.67 11.30
CA GLN A 19 8.55 13.99 10.60
C GLN A 19 8.50 12.49 10.95
N PRO A 20 7.30 11.90 11.14
CA PRO A 20 7.16 10.48 11.41
C PRO A 20 7.51 9.63 10.17
N PHE A 21 8.13 8.47 10.41
CA PHE A 21 8.30 7.41 9.42
C PHE A 21 7.79 6.06 9.97
N PRO A 22 6.83 5.41 9.29
CA PRO A 22 5.98 5.96 8.22
C PRO A 22 4.99 7.00 8.77
N LEU A 23 4.41 7.84 7.91
CA LEU A 23 3.16 8.54 8.26
C LEU A 23 2.07 7.48 8.41
N ALA A 24 1.26 7.53 9.46
CA ALA A 24 0.16 6.59 9.65
C ALA A 24 -1.17 7.35 9.73
N LEU A 25 -2.15 6.90 8.95
CA LEU A 25 -3.49 7.46 8.84
C LEU A 25 -4.51 6.42 9.28
N GLU A 26 -5.45 6.81 10.15
CA GLU A 26 -6.67 6.07 10.41
C GLU A 26 -7.78 6.61 9.53
N ILE A 27 -8.47 5.72 8.83
CA ILE A 27 -9.59 6.01 7.96
C ILE A 27 -10.75 5.17 8.48
N LYS A 28 -11.85 5.81 8.88
CA LYS A 28 -13.01 5.11 9.42
C LYS A 28 -14.09 5.00 8.35
N THR A 29 -14.18 3.84 7.72
CA THR A 29 -15.31 3.51 6.85
C THR A 29 -15.59 2.01 6.87
N THR A 30 -16.85 1.65 6.69
CA THR A 30 -17.30 0.27 6.49
C THR A 30 -17.72 0.00 5.04
N SER A 31 -17.60 1.00 4.17
CA SER A 31 -18.01 0.93 2.77
C SER A 31 -16.79 0.93 1.86
N LEU A 32 -16.68 -0.08 1.00
CA LEU A 32 -15.64 -0.14 -0.03
C LEU A 32 -15.78 1.03 -1.02
N ASP A 33 -17.01 1.40 -1.39
CA ASP A 33 -17.25 2.51 -2.32
C ASP A 33 -16.75 3.85 -1.75
N GLU A 34 -16.95 4.08 -0.46
CA GLU A 34 -16.43 5.27 0.21
C GLU A 34 -14.90 5.25 0.30
N ALA A 35 -14.32 4.09 0.59
CA ALA A 35 -12.86 3.91 0.60
C ALA A 35 -12.24 4.20 -0.77
N CYS A 36 -12.82 3.69 -1.85
CA CYS A 36 -12.38 3.95 -3.21
C CYS A 36 -12.56 5.43 -3.61
N ALA A 37 -13.72 6.03 -3.29
CA ALA A 37 -13.92 7.45 -3.54
C ALA A 37 -12.89 8.31 -2.81
N TRP A 38 -12.61 7.99 -1.54
CA TRP A 38 -11.58 8.67 -0.76
C TRP A 38 -10.19 8.49 -1.36
N ALA A 39 -9.80 7.27 -1.74
CA ALA A 39 -8.50 7.00 -2.35
C ALA A 39 -8.31 7.80 -3.67
N CYS A 40 -9.36 7.87 -4.49
CA CYS A 40 -9.38 8.68 -5.71
C CYS A 40 -9.22 10.17 -5.40
N ASP A 41 -10.02 10.72 -4.48
CA ASP A 41 -10.02 12.15 -4.14
C ASP A 41 -8.71 12.59 -3.48
N ASN A 42 -7.99 11.68 -2.81
CA ASN A 42 -6.78 11.99 -2.03
C ASN A 42 -5.50 11.46 -2.68
N ALA A 43 -5.55 10.89 -3.89
CA ALA A 43 -4.40 10.20 -4.49
C ALA A 43 -3.15 11.08 -4.58
N THR A 44 -3.31 12.33 -5.04
CA THR A 44 -2.22 13.30 -5.16
C THR A 44 -1.62 13.69 -3.80
N ASP A 45 -2.46 13.88 -2.79
CA ASP A 45 -2.02 14.25 -1.45
C ASP A 45 -1.28 13.07 -0.79
N ILE A 46 -1.77 11.85 -0.97
CA ILE A 46 -1.10 10.63 -0.47
C ILE A 46 0.24 10.40 -1.17
N GLU A 47 0.35 10.65 -2.48
CA GLU A 47 1.62 10.59 -3.20
C GLU A 47 2.62 11.62 -2.67
N ALA A 48 2.17 12.85 -2.43
CA ALA A 48 2.99 13.90 -1.83
C ALA A 48 3.46 13.51 -0.41
N GLN A 49 2.57 12.96 0.41
CA GLN A 49 2.91 12.45 1.75
C GLN A 49 3.88 11.27 1.69
N ALA A 50 3.73 10.35 0.74
CA ALA A 50 4.66 9.25 0.55
C ALA A 50 6.05 9.75 0.13
N SER A 51 6.11 10.81 -0.68
CA SER A 51 7.37 11.48 -1.05
C SER A 51 8.04 12.17 0.15
N GLU A 52 7.27 12.83 1.01
CA GLU A 52 7.80 13.53 2.19
C GLU A 52 8.23 12.57 3.31
N HIS A 53 7.39 11.58 3.62
CA HIS A 53 7.59 10.67 4.75
C HIS A 53 8.32 9.39 4.36
N GLY A 54 8.43 9.06 3.07
CA GLY A 54 9.00 7.81 2.56
C GLY A 54 7.99 6.65 2.49
N ALA A 55 7.00 6.61 3.37
CA ALA A 55 5.88 5.67 3.32
C ALA A 55 4.66 6.19 4.09
N VAL A 56 3.46 5.80 3.62
CA VAL A 56 2.18 6.07 4.29
C VAL A 56 1.48 4.75 4.61
N LEU A 57 1.16 4.54 5.89
CA LEU A 57 0.31 3.44 6.36
C LEU A 57 -1.13 3.93 6.44
N MET A 58 -2.05 3.24 5.76
CA MET A 58 -3.49 3.48 5.86
C MET A 58 -4.15 2.35 6.64
N ARG A 59 -4.85 2.67 7.73
CA ARG A 59 -5.50 1.70 8.63
C ARG A 59 -6.99 1.99 8.75
N GLY A 60 -7.81 0.93 8.76
CA GLY A 60 -9.26 1.03 8.97
C GLY A 60 -10.12 0.95 7.69
N LEU A 61 -9.49 0.75 6.53
CA LEU A 61 -10.19 0.45 5.28
C LEU A 61 -10.85 -0.94 5.35
N PRO A 62 -12.07 -1.13 4.81
CA PRO A 62 -12.84 -2.38 4.89
C PRO A 62 -12.43 -3.38 3.80
N LEU A 63 -11.14 -3.72 3.73
CA LEU A 63 -10.58 -4.61 2.70
C LEU A 63 -10.57 -6.06 3.22
N ALA A 64 -11.49 -6.90 2.74
CA ALA A 64 -11.65 -8.28 3.22
C ALA A 64 -11.14 -9.33 2.23
N SER A 65 -10.91 -8.95 0.98
CA SER A 65 -10.48 -9.82 -0.11
C SER A 65 -9.39 -9.17 -0.98
N PRO A 66 -8.66 -9.96 -1.79
CA PRO A 66 -7.75 -9.42 -2.80
C PRO A 66 -8.44 -8.46 -3.78
N GLU A 67 -9.70 -8.71 -4.12
CA GLU A 67 -10.50 -7.88 -5.02
C GLU A 67 -10.86 -6.53 -4.39
N ASP A 68 -11.15 -6.49 -3.08
CA ASP A 68 -11.35 -5.22 -2.37
C ASP A 68 -10.06 -4.39 -2.36
N PHE A 69 -8.91 -5.05 -2.14
CA PHE A 69 -7.60 -4.40 -2.20
C PHE A 69 -7.29 -3.88 -3.61
N ASP A 70 -7.58 -4.66 -4.66
CA ASP A 70 -7.43 -4.22 -6.05
C ASP A 70 -8.31 -3.00 -6.35
N ALA A 71 -9.57 -3.00 -5.89
CA ALA A 71 -10.47 -1.85 -6.07
C ALA A 71 -9.89 -0.57 -5.44
N ALA A 72 -9.40 -0.67 -4.21
CA ALA A 72 -8.78 0.46 -3.49
C ALA A 72 -7.47 0.93 -4.17
N VAL A 73 -6.59 0.01 -4.58
CA VAL A 73 -5.34 0.33 -5.31
C VAL A 73 -5.64 0.98 -6.66
N THR A 74 -6.63 0.45 -7.39
CA THR A 74 -7.06 1.01 -8.68
C THR A 74 -7.60 2.43 -8.50
N ALA A 75 -8.28 2.73 -7.40
CA ALA A 75 -8.81 4.06 -7.13
C ALA A 75 -7.71 5.13 -6.95
N PHE A 76 -6.50 4.77 -6.54
CA PHE A 76 -5.35 5.70 -6.55
C PHE A 76 -4.91 6.14 -7.95
N GLY A 77 -5.38 5.48 -9.01
CA GLY A 77 -5.13 5.91 -10.39
C GLY A 77 -3.71 5.70 -10.91
N SER A 78 -2.83 5.06 -10.15
CA SER A 78 -1.46 4.74 -10.59
C SER A 78 -1.46 3.69 -11.71
N PRO A 79 -0.52 3.80 -12.69
CA PRO A 79 -0.37 2.77 -13.71
C PRO A 79 -0.06 1.42 -13.08
N ASN A 80 -0.57 0.34 -13.69
CA ASN A 80 -0.24 -0.99 -13.23
C ASN A 80 1.21 -1.31 -13.61
N PHE A 81 1.87 -2.06 -12.74
CA PHE A 81 3.06 -2.82 -13.11
C PHE A 81 2.75 -4.28 -12.81
N SER A 82 2.36 -5.04 -13.83
CA SER A 82 1.89 -6.41 -13.67
C SER A 82 3.03 -7.37 -13.35
N TYR A 83 2.68 -8.53 -12.79
CA TYR A 83 3.67 -9.57 -12.55
C TYR A 83 4.33 -10.08 -13.85
N GLU A 84 3.59 -10.13 -14.95
CA GLU A 84 4.10 -10.51 -16.26
C GLU A 84 5.19 -9.53 -16.77
N GLU A 85 4.99 -8.24 -16.52
CA GLU A 85 5.97 -7.18 -16.86
C GLU A 85 7.20 -7.20 -15.95
N SER A 86 7.12 -7.83 -14.77
CA SER A 86 8.21 -7.82 -13.79
C SER A 86 9.46 -8.60 -14.23
N LEU A 87 9.35 -9.47 -15.24
CA LEU A 87 10.38 -10.44 -15.63
C LEU A 87 10.84 -11.35 -14.47
N SER A 88 10.10 -11.37 -13.35
CA SER A 88 10.39 -12.19 -12.19
C SER A 88 10.04 -13.65 -12.48
N ASN A 89 10.88 -14.55 -11.99
CA ASN A 89 10.71 -15.99 -12.08
C ASN A 89 10.20 -16.62 -10.78
N ALA A 90 9.88 -15.81 -9.77
CA ALA A 90 9.32 -16.30 -8.53
C ALA A 90 7.97 -16.98 -8.80
N TYR A 91 7.64 -18.01 -8.01
CA TYR A 91 6.28 -18.51 -8.04
C TYR A 91 5.36 -17.53 -7.30
N ARG A 92 4.21 -17.23 -7.92
CA ARG A 92 3.22 -16.28 -7.41
C ARG A 92 1.82 -16.80 -7.68
N ILE A 93 0.92 -16.54 -6.74
CA ILE A 93 -0.52 -16.73 -6.92
C ILE A 93 -1.07 -15.38 -7.34
N ASN A 94 -1.56 -15.29 -8.57
CA ASN A 94 -2.26 -14.11 -9.07
C ASN A 94 -3.72 -14.16 -8.61
N TYR A 95 -4.16 -13.17 -7.84
CA TYR A 95 -5.56 -13.01 -7.45
C TYR A 95 -6.29 -12.10 -8.44
N THR A 96 -5.63 -11.03 -8.88
CA THR A 96 -6.10 -10.13 -9.93
C THR A 96 -4.93 -9.71 -10.84
N PRO A 97 -5.15 -8.95 -11.93
CA PRO A 97 -4.05 -8.41 -12.74
C PRO A 97 -3.06 -7.49 -12.00
N ARG A 98 -3.43 -6.95 -10.82
CA ARG A 98 -2.60 -6.05 -10.00
C ARG A 98 -2.15 -6.69 -8.68
N VAL A 99 -2.92 -7.65 -8.17
CA VAL A 99 -2.73 -8.22 -6.83
C VAL A 99 -2.27 -9.66 -6.93
N PHE A 100 -1.08 -9.93 -6.38
CA PHE A 100 -0.44 -11.23 -6.38
C PHE A 100 0.32 -11.48 -5.07
N SER A 101 0.55 -12.74 -4.70
CA SER A 101 1.29 -13.11 -3.48
C SER A 101 2.75 -12.64 -3.53
N ALA A 102 3.44 -12.54 -2.38
CA ALA A 102 4.81 -12.01 -2.33
C ALA A 102 5.91 -13.09 -2.29
N ASN A 103 5.77 -14.09 -1.43
CA ASN A 103 6.85 -15.00 -1.12
C ASN A 103 6.33 -16.37 -0.66
N GLU A 104 7.06 -17.42 -1.01
CA GLU A 104 6.86 -18.79 -0.52
C GLU A 104 8.03 -19.27 0.35
N ALA A 105 9.03 -18.42 0.62
CA ALA A 105 10.09 -18.81 1.54
C ALA A 105 9.48 -19.17 2.91
N PRO A 106 10.00 -20.21 3.57
CA PRO A 106 9.51 -20.61 4.88
C PRO A 106 9.54 -19.45 5.89
N PRO A 107 8.59 -19.38 6.84
CA PRO A 107 8.48 -18.27 7.79
C PRO A 107 9.71 -18.09 8.70
N GLU A 108 10.54 -19.13 8.84
CA GLU A 108 11.82 -19.08 9.54
C GLU A 108 12.95 -18.39 8.77
N VAL A 109 12.78 -18.18 7.46
CA VAL A 109 13.79 -17.55 6.61
C VAL A 109 13.69 -16.04 6.69
N THR A 110 14.80 -15.40 7.07
CA THR A 110 14.89 -13.93 7.08
C THR A 110 15.07 -13.41 5.66
N ILE A 111 14.17 -12.53 5.23
CA ILE A 111 14.32 -11.73 4.01
C ILE A 111 15.15 -10.50 4.37
N PHE A 112 16.31 -10.32 3.72
CA PHE A 112 17.17 -9.15 3.95
C PHE A 112 16.59 -7.90 3.29
N LEU A 113 16.98 -6.72 3.80
CA LEU A 113 16.57 -5.43 3.22
C LEU A 113 17.04 -5.30 1.76
N HIS A 114 16.14 -4.86 0.89
CA HIS A 114 16.39 -4.63 -0.54
C HIS A 114 15.40 -3.59 -1.07
N HIS A 115 15.66 -3.05 -2.26
CA HIS A 115 14.64 -2.37 -3.06
C HIS A 115 13.94 -3.38 -3.96
N GLU A 116 12.64 -3.23 -4.14
CA GLU A 116 11.86 -4.07 -5.05
C GLU A 116 12.50 -4.00 -6.45
N MET A 117 12.81 -5.17 -7.01
CA MET A 117 13.40 -5.31 -8.34
C MET A 117 14.68 -4.50 -8.60
N ALA A 118 15.52 -4.31 -7.58
CA ALA A 118 16.73 -3.48 -7.66
C ALA A 118 17.74 -3.85 -8.79
N GLN A 119 17.64 -5.04 -9.39
CA GLN A 119 18.51 -5.50 -10.48
C GLN A 119 17.80 -5.68 -11.82
N THR A 120 16.57 -5.20 -11.98
CA THR A 120 15.90 -5.17 -13.29
C THR A 120 16.25 -3.89 -14.06
N PRO A 121 16.27 -3.92 -15.40
CA PRO A 121 16.64 -2.78 -16.25
C PRO A 121 15.77 -1.53 -16.05
#